data_AF-A0A2E7TUN1-F1
#
_entry.id   AF-A0A2E7TUN1-F1
#
_cell.length_a   1.000
_cell.length_b   1.000
_cell.length_c   1.000
_cell.angle_alpha   90.00
_cell.angle_beta   90.00
_cell.angle_gamma   90.00
#
_symmetry.space_group_name_H-M   'P 1'
#
loop_
_entity.id
_entity.type
_entity.pdbx_description
1 polymer ?
#
loop_
_entity_poly.entity_id
_entity_poly.type
_entity_poly.pdbx_seq_one_letter_code
_entity_poly.pdbx_strand_id
1 'polypeptide(L)'
;MTAEVGEVNRIAFLDVLRGVALFGILLVNVFSFGADYPAWWGMTDQLAWQAKHVLFETKFWMLYSLLFGMGFFLQTQSPEYTTARSLRRLSVLMLLGYLHGLLFEGDILMLYAELGVLLLLLYRLPTNWLLSLGLVLTLSFPLGHLLGGDRGDEWPAENAMEAASWLEEDRDYSPLAVGSFTEVLAYHAAFLPERFWADWQYPDSG
;
A
#
# COMPACT_ATOMS: atom_id res chain seq x y z
N MET A 1 -15.42 -43.46 21.23
CA MET A 1 -15.68 -43.22 19.80
C MET A 1 -16.89 -42.29 19.68
N THR A 2 -16.64 -40.99 19.67
CA THR A 2 -17.59 -39.95 19.25
C THR A 2 -16.75 -38.89 18.57
N ALA A 3 -16.90 -38.80 17.25
CA ALA A 3 -16.20 -37.86 16.40
C ALA A 3 -16.71 -36.43 16.69
N GLU A 4 -15.81 -35.50 17.01
CA GLU A 4 -16.07 -34.08 16.81
C GLU A 4 -15.79 -33.76 15.35
N VAL A 5 -16.85 -33.40 14.63
CA VAL A 5 -16.77 -32.95 13.25
C VAL A 5 -16.52 -31.44 13.26
N GLY A 6 -15.33 -31.06 12.78
CA GLY A 6 -15.15 -29.99 11.79
C GLY A 6 -15.03 -28.56 12.33
N GLU A 7 -13.83 -28.16 12.76
CA GLU A 7 -13.45 -26.75 12.67
C GLU A 7 -12.72 -26.49 11.35
N VAL A 8 -13.25 -25.54 10.59
CA VAL A 8 -12.55 -24.87 9.48
C VAL A 8 -11.19 -24.45 10.04
N ASN A 9 -10.12 -25.11 9.59
CA ASN A 9 -8.78 -24.94 10.11
C ASN A 9 -8.25 -23.55 9.71
N ARG A 10 -8.75 -22.50 10.38
CA ARG A 10 -8.26 -21.13 10.26
C ARG A 10 -6.81 -21.16 10.67
N ILE A 11 -5.93 -20.79 9.75
CA ILE A 11 -4.51 -20.68 10.06
C ILE A 11 -4.33 -19.39 10.87
N ALA A 12 -4.58 -19.47 12.18
CA ALA A 12 -4.53 -18.34 13.11
C ALA A 12 -3.19 -17.58 12.99
N PHE A 13 -2.10 -18.31 12.71
CA PHE A 13 -0.80 -17.74 12.45
C PHE A 13 -0.78 -16.74 11.27
N LEU A 14 -1.47 -17.03 10.17
CA LEU A 14 -1.57 -16.13 9.02
C LEU A 14 -2.40 -14.88 9.35
N ASP A 15 -3.46 -15.05 10.14
CA ASP A 15 -4.28 -13.92 10.58
C ASP A 15 -3.48 -12.99 11.51
N VAL A 16 -2.67 -13.54 12.42
CA VAL A 16 -1.75 -12.77 13.27
C VAL A 16 -0.67 -12.07 12.44
N LEU A 17 -0.04 -12.77 11.50
CA LEU A 17 0.98 -12.16 10.63
C LEU A 17 0.41 -11.01 9.80
N ARG A 18 -0.84 -11.09 9.34
CA ARG A 18 -1.50 -9.97 8.65
C ARG A 18 -1.70 -8.79 9.59
N GLY A 19 -2.13 -9.03 10.83
CA GLY A 19 -2.25 -7.98 11.84
C GLY A 19 -0.93 -7.28 12.11
N VAL A 20 0.16 -8.06 12.25
CA VAL A 20 1.53 -7.52 12.42
C VAL A 20 1.97 -6.74 11.18
N ALA A 21 1.70 -7.27 9.98
CA ALA A 21 2.01 -6.60 8.72
C ALA A 21 1.30 -5.24 8.65
N LEU A 22 -0.01 -5.21 8.88
CA LEU A 22 -0.82 -3.98 8.90
C LEU A 22 -0.34 -2.98 9.98
N PHE A 23 0.06 -3.46 11.15
CA PHE A 23 0.58 -2.60 12.20
C PHE A 23 1.89 -1.91 11.79
N GLY A 24 2.82 -2.62 11.14
CA GLY A 24 4.03 -1.97 10.65
C GLY A 24 3.78 -1.00 9.49
N ILE A 25 2.78 -1.27 8.64
CA ILE A 25 2.34 -0.31 7.61
C ILE A 25 1.77 0.96 8.26
N LEU A 26 0.93 0.79 9.28
CA LEU A 26 0.40 1.90 10.05
C LEU A 26 1.52 2.74 10.68
N LEU A 27 2.53 2.09 11.29
CA LEU A 27 3.69 2.78 11.84
C LEU A 27 4.38 3.63 10.77
N VAL A 28 4.68 3.07 9.60
CA VAL A 28 5.30 3.82 8.49
C VAL A 28 4.46 5.03 8.08
N ASN A 29 3.14 4.88 7.98
CA ASN A 29 2.25 5.96 7.59
C ASN A 29 2.11 7.04 8.68
N VAL A 30 2.17 6.69 9.96
CA VAL A 30 2.17 7.69 11.05
C VAL A 30 3.37 8.64 10.93
N PHE A 31 4.53 8.13 10.52
CA PHE A 31 5.69 8.96 10.22
C PHE A 31 5.50 9.86 9.00
N SER A 32 4.60 9.53 8.07
CA SER A 32 4.29 10.40 6.93
C SER A 32 3.43 11.61 7.32
N PHE A 33 2.65 11.50 8.40
CA PHE A 33 1.84 12.62 8.91
C PHE A 33 2.64 13.61 9.77
N GLY A 34 3.78 13.18 10.32
CA GLY A 34 4.67 14.05 11.06
C GLY A 34 5.88 14.35 10.20
N ALA A 35 6.02 15.59 9.73
CA ALA A 35 7.23 16.20 9.16
C ALA A 35 8.36 15.26 8.70
N ASP A 36 8.61 15.22 7.39
CA ASP A 36 9.62 14.35 6.77
C ASP A 36 11.03 14.55 7.34
N TYR A 37 11.90 13.56 7.11
CA TYR A 37 13.30 13.45 7.55
C TYR A 37 14.06 14.77 7.73
N PRO A 38 14.01 15.73 6.78
CA PRO A 38 14.89 16.89 6.87
C PRO A 38 14.47 17.86 7.99
N ALA A 39 13.23 17.82 8.48
CA ALA A 39 12.77 18.67 9.58
C ALA A 39 13.18 18.17 10.99
N TRP A 40 13.69 16.94 11.10
CA TRP A 40 14.05 16.32 12.37
C TRP A 40 15.56 16.26 12.59
N TRP A 41 16.07 17.21 13.38
CA TRP A 41 17.50 17.37 13.66
C TRP A 41 18.02 16.64 14.92
N GLY A 42 17.15 16.08 15.75
CA GLY A 42 17.56 15.41 16.99
C GLY A 42 18.20 14.04 16.71
N MET A 43 19.24 13.68 17.46
CA MET A 43 19.87 12.35 17.32
C MET A 43 18.87 11.21 17.56
N THR A 44 17.93 11.39 18.48
CA THR A 44 16.82 10.45 18.73
C THR A 44 15.88 10.33 17.55
N ASP A 45 15.63 11.44 16.85
CA ASP A 45 14.68 11.50 15.74
C ASP A 45 15.30 10.85 14.50
N GLN A 46 16.58 11.09 14.25
CA GLN A 46 17.34 10.42 13.20
C GLN A 46 17.43 8.91 13.43
N LEU A 47 17.66 8.47 14.67
CA LEU A 47 17.66 7.05 15.01
C LEU A 47 16.27 6.42 14.82
N ALA A 48 15.20 7.12 15.18
CA ALA A 48 13.83 6.66 14.95
C ALA A 48 13.51 6.57 13.45
N TRP A 49 13.91 7.57 12.67
CA TRP A 49 13.74 7.58 11.22
C TRP A 49 14.52 6.45 10.55
N GLN A 50 15.79 6.25 10.91
CA GLN A 50 16.59 5.14 10.39
C GLN A 50 16.02 3.78 10.79
N ALA A 51 15.53 3.64 12.03
CA ALA A 51 14.87 2.42 12.46
C ALA A 51 13.59 2.16 11.64
N LYS A 52 12.77 3.18 11.39
CA LYS A 52 11.60 3.10 10.49
C LYS A 52 12.02 2.66 9.09
N HIS A 53 13.01 3.32 8.50
CA HIS A 53 13.45 3.06 7.13
C HIS A 53 14.05 1.66 6.98
N VAL A 54 14.92 1.25 7.90
CA VAL A 54 15.63 -0.02 7.81
C VAL A 54 14.76 -1.20 8.24
N LEU A 55 13.87 -1.05 9.22
CA LEU A 55 13.13 -2.19 9.80
C LEU A 55 11.71 -2.30 9.27
N PHE A 56 11.05 -1.20 8.91
CA PHE A 56 9.62 -1.20 8.62
C PHE A 56 9.32 -0.91 7.15
N GLU A 57 9.93 0.14 6.61
CA GLU A 57 9.69 0.61 5.25
C GLU A 57 10.01 -0.48 4.23
N THR A 58 9.14 -0.62 3.23
CA THR A 58 9.16 -1.66 2.18
C THR A 58 8.98 -3.10 2.68
N LYS A 59 9.55 -3.49 3.83
CA LYS A 59 9.47 -4.87 4.37
C LYS A 59 8.06 -5.26 4.76
N PHE A 60 7.34 -4.38 5.44
CA PHE A 60 5.97 -4.66 5.86
C PHE A 60 5.00 -4.63 4.67
N TRP A 61 5.27 -3.80 3.65
CA TRP A 61 4.55 -3.86 2.36
C TRP A 61 4.79 -5.19 1.64
N MET A 62 6.05 -5.63 1.54
CA MET A 62 6.37 -6.94 0.96
C MET A 62 5.72 -8.09 1.73
N LEU A 63 5.76 -8.05 3.06
CA LEU A 63 5.15 -9.07 3.92
C LEU A 63 3.64 -9.11 3.72
N TYR A 64 2.97 -7.96 3.71
CA TYR A 64 1.54 -7.87 3.48
C TYR A 64 1.16 -8.37 2.07
N SER A 65 1.91 -7.99 1.03
CA SER A 65 1.75 -8.50 -0.34
C SER A 65 1.83 -10.02 -0.40
N LEU A 66 2.84 -10.61 0.24
CA LEU A 66 3.04 -12.06 0.28
C LEU A 66 1.88 -12.76 0.97
N LEU A 67 1.45 -12.24 2.13
CA LEU A 67 0.32 -12.80 2.91
C LEU A 67 -1.02 -12.64 2.21
N PHE A 68 -1.19 -11.59 1.41
CA PHE A 68 -2.34 -11.37 0.55
C PHE A 68 -2.38 -12.45 -0.55
N GLY A 69 -1.29 -12.62 -1.30
CA GLY A 69 -1.19 -13.63 -2.36
C GLY A 69 -1.34 -15.06 -1.83
N MET A 70 -0.69 -15.40 -0.72
CA MET A 70 -0.86 -16.70 -0.05
C MET A 70 -2.30 -16.89 0.44
N GLY A 71 -2.91 -15.84 0.98
CA GLY A 71 -4.30 -15.84 1.39
C GLY A 71 -5.26 -16.14 0.27
N PHE A 72 -5.02 -15.52 -0.89
CA PHE A 72 -5.77 -15.76 -2.10
C PHE A 72 -5.61 -17.21 -2.56
N PHE A 73 -4.38 -17.73 -2.62
CA PHE A 73 -4.12 -19.12 -2.99
C PHE A 73 -4.86 -20.09 -2.06
N LEU A 74 -4.73 -19.94 -0.75
CA LEU A 74 -5.42 -20.79 0.23
C LEU A 74 -6.94 -20.70 0.11
N GLN A 75 -7.48 -19.52 -0.22
CA GLN A 75 -8.90 -19.37 -0.51
C GLN A 75 -9.31 -20.19 -1.73
N THR A 76 -8.51 -20.24 -2.80
CA THR A 76 -8.82 -21.05 -3.99
C THR A 76 -8.77 -22.56 -3.74
N GLN A 77 -8.03 -23.00 -2.72
CA GLN A 77 -7.95 -24.41 -2.31
C GLN A 77 -9.12 -24.84 -1.41
N SER A 78 -9.94 -23.89 -0.93
CA SER A 78 -11.07 -24.20 -0.08
C SER A 78 -12.19 -24.91 -0.87
N PRO A 79 -12.81 -25.97 -0.32
CA PRO A 79 -13.96 -26.62 -0.96
C PRO A 79 -15.18 -25.71 -1.11
N GLU A 80 -15.27 -24.61 -0.34
CA GLU A 80 -16.32 -23.60 -0.46
C GLU A 80 -15.97 -22.44 -1.40
N TYR A 81 -14.86 -22.56 -2.12
CA TYR A 81 -14.42 -21.52 -3.04
C TYR A 81 -15.44 -21.30 -4.15
N THR A 82 -15.82 -20.03 -4.34
CA THR A 82 -16.55 -19.58 -5.52
C THR A 82 -15.99 -18.25 -5.97
N THR A 83 -15.87 -18.06 -7.28
CA THR A 83 -15.41 -16.78 -7.86
C THR A 83 -16.30 -15.63 -7.41
N ALA A 84 -17.62 -15.85 -7.27
CA ALA A 84 -18.56 -14.85 -6.76
C ALA A 84 -18.24 -14.42 -5.32
N ARG A 85 -17.86 -15.35 -4.43
CA ARG A 85 -17.46 -15.03 -3.05
C ARG A 85 -16.16 -14.21 -3.03
N SER A 86 -15.18 -14.56 -3.87
CA SER A 86 -13.93 -13.79 -3.98
C SER A 86 -14.17 -12.40 -4.55
N LEU A 87 -14.96 -12.27 -5.62
CA LEU A 87 -15.36 -10.97 -6.18
C LEU A 87 -16.07 -10.11 -5.14
N ARG A 88 -17.03 -10.66 -4.38
CA ARG A 88 -17.70 -9.91 -3.31
C ARG A 88 -16.70 -9.37 -2.28
N ARG A 89 -15.71 -10.16 -1.88
CA ARG A 89 -14.67 -9.71 -0.93
C ARG A 89 -13.80 -8.61 -1.53
N LEU A 90 -13.40 -8.74 -2.79
CA LEU A 90 -12.62 -7.73 -3.49
C LEU A 90 -13.42 -6.45 -3.74
N SER A 91 -14.72 -6.53 -4.03
CA SER A 91 -15.59 -5.36 -4.15
C SER A 91 -15.75 -4.63 -2.82
N VAL A 92 -15.84 -5.36 -1.70
CA VAL A 92 -15.82 -4.73 -0.36
C VAL A 92 -14.48 -4.06 -0.10
N LEU A 93 -13.37 -4.72 -0.45
CA LEU A 93 -12.03 -4.14 -0.31
C LEU A 93 -11.86 -2.88 -1.17
N MET A 94 -12.36 -2.91 -2.41
CA MET A 94 -12.38 -1.78 -3.34
C MET A 94 -13.20 -0.61 -2.79
N LEU A 95 -14.39 -0.90 -2.22
CA LEU A 95 -15.21 0.13 -1.59
C LEU A 95 -14.52 0.74 -0.37
N LEU A 96 -13.88 -0.09 0.47
CA LEU A 96 -13.12 0.40 1.62
C LEU A 96 -11.93 1.25 1.18
N GLY A 97 -11.22 0.84 0.12
CA GLY A 97 -10.14 1.63 -0.47
C GLY A 97 -10.64 2.94 -1.09
N TYR A 98 -11.79 2.94 -1.74
CA TYR A 98 -12.38 4.19 -2.23
C TYR A 98 -12.73 5.14 -1.08
N LEU A 99 -13.34 4.63 -0.01
CA LEU A 99 -13.67 5.45 1.17
C LEU A 99 -12.42 5.92 1.92
N HIS A 100 -11.37 5.11 1.96
CA HIS A 100 -10.13 5.46 2.61
C HIS A 100 -9.30 6.45 1.77
N GLY A 101 -9.29 6.31 0.45
CA GLY A 101 -8.71 7.26 -0.49
C GLY A 101 -9.34 8.67 -0.43
N LEU A 102 -10.59 8.80 0.05
CA LEU A 102 -11.18 10.11 0.33
C LEU A 102 -10.59 10.79 1.58
N LEU A 103 -9.93 10.02 2.45
CA LEU A 103 -9.37 10.48 3.72
C LEU A 103 -7.84 10.57 3.69
N PHE A 104 -7.18 9.87 2.78
CA PHE A 104 -5.73 9.74 2.72
C PHE A 104 -5.24 9.52 1.29
N GLU A 105 -4.07 10.07 0.98
CA GLU A 105 -3.41 9.95 -0.31
C GLU A 105 -2.62 8.62 -0.41
N GLY A 106 -2.85 7.83 -1.46
CA GLY A 106 -2.21 6.53 -1.64
C GLY A 106 -2.95 5.39 -0.93
N ASP A 107 -3.99 4.87 -1.59
CA ASP A 107 -4.80 3.78 -1.02
C ASP A 107 -4.26 2.39 -1.40
N ILE A 108 -3.64 1.75 -0.42
CA ILE A 108 -3.12 0.39 -0.56
C ILE A 108 -4.23 -0.66 -0.75
N LEU A 109 -5.42 -0.46 -0.18
CA LEU A 109 -6.54 -1.40 -0.28
C LEU A 109 -7.09 -1.46 -1.70
N MET A 110 -7.20 -0.31 -2.37
CA MET A 110 -7.64 -0.20 -3.75
C MET A 110 -6.67 -0.95 -4.68
N LEU A 111 -5.36 -0.73 -4.50
CA LEU A 111 -4.31 -1.47 -5.21
C LEU A 111 -4.46 -2.99 -5.02
N TYR A 112 -4.65 -3.48 -3.79
CA TYR A 112 -4.83 -4.91 -3.56
C TYR A 112 -6.17 -5.46 -4.07
N ALA A 113 -7.22 -4.64 -4.12
CA ALA A 113 -8.48 -5.05 -4.74
C ALA A 113 -8.29 -5.30 -6.24
N GLU A 114 -7.60 -4.40 -6.93
CA GLU A 114 -7.26 -4.53 -8.36
C GLU A 114 -6.33 -5.72 -8.61
N LEU A 115 -5.24 -5.84 -7.85
CA LEU A 115 -4.33 -6.99 -7.93
C LEU A 115 -5.06 -8.30 -7.61
N GLY A 116 -6.02 -8.29 -6.70
CA GLY A 116 -6.86 -9.44 -6.39
C GLY A 116 -7.76 -9.84 -7.56
N VAL A 117 -8.31 -8.87 -8.31
CA VAL A 117 -9.07 -9.14 -9.54
C VAL A 117 -8.14 -9.68 -10.62
N LEU A 118 -6.94 -9.13 -10.77
CA LEU A 118 -5.92 -9.65 -11.67
C LEU A 118 -5.55 -11.10 -11.31
N LEU A 119 -5.36 -11.41 -10.03
CA LEU A 119 -5.13 -12.78 -9.55
C LEU A 119 -6.30 -13.71 -9.90
N LEU A 120 -7.57 -13.26 -9.82
CA LEU A 120 -8.72 -14.06 -10.27
C LEU A 120 -8.68 -14.41 -11.76
N LEU A 121 -8.06 -13.59 -12.60
CA LEU A 121 -7.87 -13.87 -14.02
C LEU A 121 -6.71 -14.84 -14.25
N LEU A 122 -5.66 -14.75 -13.42
CA LEU A 122 -4.40 -15.47 -13.62
C LEU A 122 -4.32 -16.80 -12.87
N TYR A 123 -5.07 -17.02 -11.79
CA TYR A 123 -4.83 -18.16 -10.89
C TYR A 123 -5.02 -19.55 -11.52
N ARG A 124 -5.72 -19.64 -12.65
CA ARG A 124 -5.90 -20.89 -13.41
C ARG A 124 -4.78 -21.17 -14.40
N LEU A 125 -3.84 -20.24 -14.57
CA LEU A 125 -2.69 -20.45 -15.44
C LEU A 125 -1.75 -21.50 -14.85
N PRO A 126 -1.05 -22.27 -15.70
CA PRO A 126 -0.05 -23.21 -15.24
C PRO A 126 1.08 -22.50 -14.49
N THR A 127 1.67 -23.18 -13.50
CA THR A 127 2.72 -22.63 -12.62
C THR A 127 3.88 -21.96 -13.38
N ASN A 128 4.29 -22.54 -14.52
CA ASN A 128 5.38 -21.99 -15.32
C ASN A 128 5.08 -20.57 -15.83
N TRP A 129 3.84 -20.31 -16.23
CA TRP A 129 3.41 -18.98 -16.68
C TRP A 129 3.35 -17.98 -15.53
N LEU A 130 2.86 -18.41 -14.37
CA LEU A 130 2.84 -17.58 -13.16
C LEU A 130 4.26 -17.19 -12.72
N LEU A 131 5.21 -18.12 -12.79
CA LEU A 131 6.62 -17.86 -12.49
C LEU A 131 7.24 -16.88 -13.48
N SER A 132 7.01 -17.09 -14.79
CA SER A 132 7.50 -16.16 -15.82
C SER A 132 6.91 -14.77 -15.64
N LEU A 133 5.61 -14.65 -15.36
CA LEU A 133 4.96 -13.36 -15.14
C LEU A 133 5.51 -12.68 -13.88
N GLY A 134 5.66 -13.42 -12.77
CA GLY A 134 6.25 -12.88 -11.55
C GLY A 134 7.69 -12.39 -11.75
N LEU A 135 8.49 -13.12 -12.54
CA LEU A 135 9.84 -12.72 -12.88
C LEU A 135 9.85 -11.46 -13.77
N VAL A 136 9.01 -11.41 -14.80
CA VAL A 136 8.88 -10.24 -15.68
C VAL A 136 8.45 -9.00 -14.89
N LEU A 137 7.45 -9.13 -14.03
CA LEU A 137 6.99 -8.02 -13.19
C LEU A 137 8.08 -7.55 -12.22
N THR A 138 8.82 -8.47 -11.60
CA THR A 138 9.91 -8.12 -10.67
C THR A 138 11.08 -7.45 -11.40
N LEU A 139 11.39 -7.89 -12.62
CA LEU A 139 12.46 -7.32 -13.44
C LEU A 139 12.03 -6.03 -14.16
N SER A 140 10.73 -5.78 -14.30
CA SER A 140 10.23 -4.59 -15.01
C SER A 140 10.72 -3.28 -14.38
N PHE A 141 10.76 -3.20 -13.05
CA PHE A 141 11.25 -2.03 -12.32
C PHE A 141 12.75 -1.75 -12.55
N PRO A 142 13.69 -2.69 -12.29
CA PRO A 142 15.11 -2.44 -12.54
C PRO A 142 15.43 -2.29 -14.04
N LEU A 143 14.72 -3.00 -14.93
CA LEU A 143 14.89 -2.81 -16.37
C LEU A 143 14.41 -1.43 -16.83
N GLY A 144 13.31 -0.94 -16.27
CA GLY A 144 12.80 0.41 -16.54
C GLY A 144 13.79 1.49 -16.13
N HIS A 145 14.39 1.35 -14.94
CA HIS A 145 15.42 2.27 -14.45
C HIS A 145 16.72 2.19 -15.28
N LEU A 146 17.15 0.99 -15.69
CA LEU A 146 18.32 0.81 -16.56
C LEU A 146 18.13 1.40 -17.97
N LEU A 147 16.90 1.40 -18.52
CA LEU A 147 16.62 1.78 -19.90
C LEU A 147 16.05 3.20 -20.05
N GLY A 148 15.34 3.70 -19.04
CA GLY A 148 14.60 4.96 -19.09
C GLY A 148 15.36 6.20 -18.63
N GLY A 149 16.54 6.01 -18.02
CA GLY A 149 17.17 7.07 -17.21
C GLY A 149 16.41 7.28 -15.90
N ASP A 150 17.05 7.95 -14.94
CA ASP A 150 16.34 8.33 -13.72
C ASP A 150 15.19 9.27 -14.09
N ARG A 151 13.98 8.91 -13.64
CA ARG A 151 12.88 9.87 -13.59
C ARG A 151 13.34 10.90 -12.58
N GLY A 152 13.42 12.16 -13.00
CA GLY A 152 14.05 13.25 -12.24
C GLY A 152 13.81 13.15 -10.75
N ASP A 153 14.89 13.30 -9.99
CA ASP A 153 14.93 13.14 -8.53
C ASP A 153 14.04 14.19 -7.85
N GLU A 154 12.73 13.98 -7.79
CA GLU A 154 11.89 14.64 -6.78
C GLU A 154 12.03 13.85 -5.49
N TRP A 155 13.21 14.05 -4.90
CA TRP A 155 13.60 13.53 -3.59
C TRP A 155 13.19 14.49 -2.49
N PRO A 156 13.12 14.00 -1.24
CA PRO A 156 12.76 14.81 -0.07
C PRO A 156 13.56 16.11 -0.03
N ALA A 157 12.98 17.17 0.56
CA ALA A 157 13.63 18.46 0.74
C ALA A 157 15.14 18.32 1.02
N GLU A 158 15.95 19.00 0.22
CA GLU A 158 17.41 18.85 0.19
C GLU A 158 18.04 19.22 1.55
N ASN A 159 17.36 20.07 2.32
CA ASN A 159 17.86 20.63 3.56
C ASN A 159 16.73 20.81 4.59
N ALA A 160 17.11 20.89 5.86
CA ALA A 160 16.18 21.16 6.97
C ALA A 160 15.41 22.49 6.83
N MET A 161 16.02 23.50 6.20
CA MET A 161 15.38 24.79 5.98
C MET A 161 14.29 24.73 4.90
N GLU A 162 14.52 23.93 3.85
CA GLU A 162 13.52 23.68 2.81
C GLU A 162 12.35 22.85 3.38
N ALA A 163 12.64 21.78 4.12
CA ALA A 163 11.59 21.01 4.79
C ALA A 163 10.80 21.84 5.81
N ALA A 164 11.46 22.73 6.57
CA ALA A 164 10.78 23.64 7.46
C ALA A 164 9.85 24.59 6.70
N SER A 165 10.27 25.10 5.53
CA SER A 165 9.42 25.96 4.70
C SER A 165 8.22 25.21 4.11
N TRP A 166 8.40 23.97 3.66
CA TRP A 166 7.30 23.13 3.17
C TRP A 166 6.31 22.84 4.29
N LEU A 167 6.79 22.61 5.51
CA LEU A 167 5.92 22.38 6.67
C LEU A 167 5.16 23.61 7.10
N GLU A 168 5.77 24.79 7.01
CA GLU A 168 5.07 26.06 7.25
C GLU A 168 4.00 26.28 6.18
N GLU A 169 4.31 26.02 4.90
CA GLU A 169 3.36 26.10 3.80
C GLU A 169 2.20 25.10 3.97
N ASP A 170 2.48 23.84 4.28
CA ASP A 170 1.46 22.82 4.53
C ASP A 170 0.60 23.19 5.74
N ARG A 171 1.21 23.67 6.82
CA ARG A 171 0.48 24.06 8.02
C ARG A 171 -0.47 25.23 7.77
N ASP A 172 -0.08 26.17 6.92
CA ASP A 172 -0.82 27.42 6.72
C ASP A 172 -1.82 27.34 5.57
N TYR A 173 -1.56 26.49 4.55
CA TYR A 173 -2.37 26.44 3.32
C TYR A 173 -2.95 25.06 3.02
N SER A 174 -2.44 23.97 3.58
CA SER A 174 -2.97 22.64 3.27
C SER A 174 -4.40 22.51 3.78
N PRO A 175 -5.34 22.05 2.93
CA PRO A 175 -6.68 21.67 3.37
C PRO A 175 -6.65 20.63 4.50
N LEU A 176 -5.57 19.84 4.61
CA LEU A 176 -5.37 18.84 5.65
C LEU A 176 -5.07 19.45 7.02
N ALA A 177 -4.49 20.66 7.07
CA ALA A 177 -4.11 21.33 8.31
C ALA A 177 -5.16 22.36 8.78
N VAL A 178 -5.75 23.11 7.84
CA VAL A 178 -6.62 24.27 8.16
C VAL A 178 -8.04 24.10 7.65
N GLY A 179 -8.25 23.17 6.71
CA GLY A 179 -9.54 22.96 6.06
C GLY A 179 -10.58 22.29 6.95
N SER A 180 -11.84 22.48 6.56
CA SER A 180 -12.98 21.72 7.09
C SER A 180 -12.96 20.28 6.56
N PHE A 181 -13.62 19.35 7.28
CA PHE A 181 -13.72 17.95 6.86
C PHE A 181 -14.24 17.79 5.41
N THR A 182 -15.16 18.65 4.98
CA THR A 182 -15.69 18.66 3.61
C THR A 182 -14.67 19.11 2.57
N GLU A 183 -13.77 20.03 2.92
CA GLU A 183 -12.69 20.48 2.02
C GLU A 183 -11.62 19.40 1.87
N VAL A 184 -11.28 18.69 2.96
CA VAL A 184 -10.40 17.51 2.90
C VAL A 184 -10.97 16.44 1.98
N LEU A 185 -12.27 16.13 2.14
CA LEU A 185 -12.94 15.17 1.26
C LEU A 185 -12.96 15.63 -0.20
N ALA A 186 -13.24 16.91 -0.45
CA ALA A 186 -13.28 17.46 -1.80
C ALA A 186 -11.90 17.49 -2.46
N TYR A 187 -10.86 17.79 -1.68
CA TYR A 187 -9.46 17.74 -2.10
C TYR A 187 -9.10 16.34 -2.57
N HIS A 188 -9.24 15.33 -1.71
CA HIS A 188 -8.92 13.94 -2.09
C HIS A 188 -9.85 13.38 -3.18
N ALA A 189 -11.13 13.77 -3.20
CA ALA A 189 -12.05 13.36 -4.26
C ALA A 189 -11.65 13.88 -5.64
N ALA A 190 -10.95 15.01 -5.74
CA ALA A 190 -10.45 15.54 -7.00
C ALA A 190 -9.37 14.64 -7.61
N PHE A 191 -8.64 13.88 -6.79
CA PHE A 191 -7.61 12.95 -7.25
C PHE A 191 -8.17 11.55 -7.56
N LEU A 192 -9.40 11.22 -7.15
CA LEU A 192 -10.08 9.96 -7.46
C LEU A 192 -10.97 10.12 -8.73
N PRO A 193 -10.73 9.42 -9.87
CA PRO A 193 -9.88 8.26 -10.11
C PRO A 193 -8.92 8.49 -11.30
N GLU A 194 -8.23 9.63 -11.37
CA GLU A 194 -7.44 9.98 -12.54
C GLU A 194 -6.23 9.02 -12.68
N ARG A 195 -6.51 7.88 -13.33
CA ARG A 195 -5.59 6.83 -13.81
C ARG A 195 -4.95 5.99 -12.71
N PHE A 196 -5.25 4.69 -12.69
CA PHE A 196 -4.57 3.70 -11.83
C PHE A 196 -3.04 3.61 -12.08
N TRP A 197 -2.55 4.27 -13.14
CA TRP A 197 -1.14 4.35 -13.54
C TRP A 197 -0.55 5.76 -13.47
N ALA A 198 -1.32 6.79 -13.09
CA ALA A 198 -0.74 8.09 -12.80
C ALA A 198 -0.11 8.04 -11.40
N ASP A 199 1.01 8.73 -11.24
CA ASP A 199 1.66 8.87 -9.95
C ASP A 199 0.70 9.59 -9.00
N TRP A 200 0.08 8.82 -8.12
CA TRP A 200 -0.82 9.31 -7.06
C TRP A 200 -0.12 10.26 -6.10
N GLN A 201 1.21 10.26 -6.10
CA GLN A 201 2.03 11.09 -5.23
C GLN A 201 2.36 12.44 -5.88
N TYR A 202 2.35 12.55 -7.22
CA TYR A 202 2.70 13.77 -7.97
C TYR A 202 2.00 13.82 -9.35
N PRO A 203 0.77 14.36 -9.44
CA PRO A 203 -0.01 14.47 -10.68
C PRO A 203 0.67 15.31 -11.78
N ASP A 204 1.59 16.19 -11.39
CA ASP A 204 2.28 17.15 -12.26
C ASP A 204 3.65 16.65 -12.78
N SER A 205 4.04 15.41 -12.48
CA SER A 205 5.32 14.79 -12.90
C SER A 205 5.41 14.42 -14.40
N GLY A 206 4.60 15.07 -15.24
CA GLY A 206 4.49 14.85 -16.69
C GLY A 206 5.52 15.61 -17.52
#